data_AF-A0A8J5KA28-F1
#
_entry.id   AF-A0A8J5KA28-F1
#
_cell.length_a   1.000
_cell.length_b   1.000
_cell.length_c   1.000
_cell.angle_alpha   90.00
_cell.angle_beta   90.00
_cell.angle_gamma   90.00
#
_symmetry.space_group_name_H-M   'P 1'
#
loop_
_entity.id
_entity.type
_entity.pdbx_description
1 polymer ?
#
loop_
_entity_poly.entity_id
_entity_poly.type
_entity_poly.pdbx_seq_one_letter_code
_entity_poly.pdbx_strand_id
1 'polypeptide(L)'
;MNYDKKRALYDQYGEAGVKSGVGGSAGAYTTNPFDLFETFFGASMGGFSGMDQTAFRTRRRGAAMKGEDLRYDIILEFSEAIFGAEKEIVLSHLETCDICAGMGSKIGSKMRICSTCGGRGQVMRTEQTPFGMFSQVSICPACGGEGEIISEYCWKCAGEGRIRVRKDIKVKIPPGVSKGSTLRVRDEGDAGPKGGPPGDLYVCLDIEEISEIQRDGINLFSTVTIDFIEAILGTTVKVKTVDGIGELQVPPGTQPGDVVVLAKRGVPKLNKPSMRGDHLFNIKVTIPSRISGQEQELLEELASLRSNSVRRPSSHPNTKTQIDTTKRSQKSMEAQDSEQEQPSQNDFWQSLKDFAGSVANGALKWLKDNL
;
A
#
# COMPACT_ATOMS: atom_id res chain seq x y z
N MET A 1 -61.94 1.70 -28.65
CA MET A 1 -61.83 0.73 -29.76
C MET A 1 -60.42 0.69 -30.40
N ASN A 2 -59.32 0.78 -29.63
CA ASN A 2 -57.96 0.83 -30.21
C ASN A 2 -56.93 -0.12 -29.55
N TYR A 3 -57.37 -0.90 -28.55
CA TYR A 3 -56.50 -1.87 -27.87
C TYR A 3 -56.48 -3.23 -28.57
N ASP A 4 -57.63 -3.73 -29.04
CA ASP A 4 -57.71 -5.05 -29.66
C ASP A 4 -56.97 -5.13 -31.00
N LYS A 5 -56.98 -4.04 -31.79
CA LYS A 5 -56.25 -3.97 -33.07
C LYS A 5 -54.73 -3.94 -32.88
N LYS A 6 -54.23 -3.28 -31.83
CA LYS A 6 -52.79 -3.25 -31.52
C LYS A 6 -52.27 -4.60 -31.03
N ARG A 7 -53.10 -5.34 -30.28
CA ARG A 7 -52.74 -6.68 -29.80
C ARG A 7 -52.65 -7.68 -30.94
N ALA A 8 -53.62 -7.68 -31.86
CA ALA A 8 -53.61 -8.55 -33.04
C ALA A 8 -52.38 -8.34 -33.95
N LEU A 9 -51.93 -7.08 -34.12
CA LEU A 9 -50.74 -6.74 -34.91
C LEU A 9 -49.43 -7.18 -34.23
N TYR A 10 -49.36 -7.11 -32.90
CA TYR A 10 -48.22 -7.58 -32.13
C TYR A 10 -48.09 -9.10 -32.17
N ASP A 11 -49.21 -9.81 -32.02
CA ASP A 11 -49.25 -11.27 -32.00
C ASP A 11 -48.87 -11.88 -33.36
N GLN A 12 -49.10 -11.15 -34.46
CA GLN A 12 -48.84 -11.63 -35.83
C GLN A 12 -47.44 -11.27 -36.37
N TYR A 13 -46.83 -10.17 -35.91
CA TYR A 13 -45.58 -9.63 -36.46
C TYR A 13 -44.50 -9.27 -35.41
N GLY A 14 -44.76 -9.52 -34.14
CA GLY A 14 -43.87 -9.17 -33.03
C GLY A 14 -43.69 -7.65 -32.86
N GLU A 15 -42.75 -7.24 -32.00
CA GLU A 15 -42.51 -5.83 -31.63
C GLU A 15 -42.22 -4.91 -32.84
N ALA A 16 -41.78 -5.48 -33.97
CA ALA A 16 -41.55 -4.76 -35.22
C ALA A 16 -42.84 -4.26 -35.88
N GLY A 17 -43.98 -4.97 -35.75
CA GLY A 17 -45.25 -4.59 -36.38
C GLY A 17 -45.96 -3.41 -35.70
N VAL A 18 -45.72 -3.20 -34.40
CA VAL A 18 -46.37 -2.12 -33.62
C VAL A 18 -45.62 -0.79 -33.75
N LYS A 19 -44.33 -0.80 -34.12
CA LYS A 19 -43.54 0.42 -34.32
C LYS A 19 -43.74 1.08 -35.68
N SER A 20 -44.33 0.39 -36.66
CA SER A 20 -44.63 0.95 -38.00
C SER A 20 -46.01 1.62 -38.11
N GLY A 21 -46.74 1.77 -37.00
CA GLY A 21 -48.12 2.27 -36.97
C GLY A 21 -48.31 3.75 -36.67
N VAL A 22 -47.30 4.61 -36.82
CA VAL A 22 -47.41 6.06 -36.59
C VAL A 22 -46.87 6.84 -37.78
N GLY A 23 -47.80 7.27 -38.64
CA GLY A 23 -47.77 8.44 -39.54
C GLY A 23 -46.48 8.81 -40.26
N GLY A 24 -46.46 8.66 -41.59
CA GLY A 24 -45.50 9.38 -42.45
C GLY A 24 -45.49 8.88 -43.89
N SER A 25 -45.53 9.82 -44.84
CA SER A 25 -45.74 9.63 -46.28
C SER A 25 -44.61 8.90 -47.02
N ALA A 26 -44.97 8.38 -48.20
CA ALA A 26 -44.16 7.62 -49.13
C ALA A 26 -42.89 8.32 -49.67
N GLY A 27 -41.88 7.49 -49.98
CA GLY A 27 -40.97 7.69 -51.11
C GLY A 27 -39.57 8.22 -50.79
N ALA A 28 -38.61 7.34 -50.51
CA ALA A 28 -37.21 7.49 -50.91
C ALA A 28 -36.43 6.20 -50.59
N TYR A 29 -35.83 5.59 -51.60
CA TYR A 29 -34.89 4.48 -51.47
C TYR A 29 -33.55 5.05 -50.98
N THR A 30 -33.23 4.90 -49.69
CA THR A 30 -31.90 5.25 -49.15
C THR A 30 -31.19 3.99 -48.68
N THR A 31 -30.10 3.65 -49.35
CA THR A 31 -29.36 2.38 -49.23
C THR A 31 -28.45 2.33 -48.00
N ASN A 32 -28.70 3.13 -46.96
CA ASN A 32 -27.87 3.16 -45.76
C ASN A 32 -28.72 3.14 -44.48
N PRO A 33 -28.62 2.08 -43.64
CA PRO A 33 -29.36 1.98 -42.39
C PRO A 33 -28.96 3.04 -41.35
N PHE A 34 -27.81 3.71 -41.52
CA PHE A 34 -27.39 4.85 -40.68
C PHE A 34 -28.16 6.15 -40.98
N ASP A 35 -28.53 6.37 -42.25
CA ASP A 35 -29.22 7.60 -42.70
C ASP A 35 -30.70 7.57 -42.29
N LEU A 36 -31.28 6.37 -42.23
CA LEU A 36 -32.64 6.14 -41.74
C LEU A 36 -32.75 6.39 -40.23
N PHE A 37 -31.67 6.14 -39.47
CA PHE A 37 -31.65 6.41 -38.03
C PHE A 37 -31.53 7.91 -37.74
N GLU A 38 -30.69 8.66 -38.47
CA GLU A 38 -30.60 10.13 -38.34
C GLU A 38 -31.90 10.84 -38.77
N THR A 39 -32.59 10.32 -39.78
CA THR A 39 -33.85 10.92 -40.27
C THR A 39 -35.02 10.64 -39.32
N PHE A 40 -35.04 9.48 -38.66
CA PHE A 40 -36.11 9.08 -37.72
C PHE A 40 -35.86 9.59 -36.29
N PHE A 41 -34.60 9.76 -35.88
CA PHE A 41 -34.17 10.37 -34.62
C PHE A 41 -33.51 11.72 -34.89
N GLY A 42 -34.23 12.61 -35.57
CA GLY A 42 -33.75 13.92 -35.99
C GLY A 42 -32.94 14.66 -34.90
N ALA A 43 -32.08 15.56 -35.37
CA ALA A 43 -31.14 16.44 -34.66
C ALA A 43 -31.71 17.28 -33.49
N SER A 44 -32.89 16.96 -33.00
CA SER A 44 -33.61 17.56 -31.88
C SER A 44 -33.72 16.65 -30.65
N MET A 45 -33.14 15.44 -30.63
CA MET A 45 -32.80 14.76 -29.37
C MET A 45 -31.39 15.15 -28.88
N GLY A 46 -31.02 16.40 -29.11
CA GLY A 46 -29.90 17.11 -28.48
C GLY A 46 -30.20 17.41 -27.01
N GLY A 47 -30.31 16.35 -26.20
CA GLY A 47 -30.63 16.42 -24.77
C GLY A 47 -29.63 15.75 -23.83
N PHE A 48 -28.52 15.19 -24.35
CA PHE A 48 -27.36 14.83 -23.51
C PHE A 48 -26.27 15.88 -23.69
N SER A 49 -26.46 17.00 -23.00
CA SER A 49 -25.43 18.02 -22.78
C SER A 49 -24.25 17.40 -22.02
N GLY A 50 -23.28 16.87 -22.76
CA GLY A 50 -22.02 16.39 -22.17
C GLY A 50 -21.26 15.33 -22.97
N MET A 51 -21.85 14.70 -24.00
CA MET A 51 -21.15 13.68 -24.77
C MET A 51 -20.67 14.22 -26.12
N ASP A 52 -19.40 14.60 -26.14
CA ASP A 52 -18.66 15.09 -27.30
C ASP A 52 -18.80 14.15 -28.52
N GLN A 53 -19.20 14.71 -29.67
CA GLN A 53 -19.32 14.02 -30.97
C GLN A 53 -17.97 13.51 -31.51
N THR A 54 -16.84 13.77 -30.84
CA THR A 54 -15.56 13.14 -31.14
C THR A 54 -15.51 11.64 -30.74
N ALA A 55 -16.45 11.15 -29.95
CA ALA A 55 -16.43 9.79 -29.41
C ALA A 55 -16.75 8.66 -30.43
N PHE A 56 -17.33 8.99 -31.59
CA PHE A 56 -17.69 8.01 -32.64
C PHE A 56 -16.65 7.84 -33.76
N ARG A 57 -15.46 8.45 -33.64
CA ARG A 57 -14.33 7.99 -34.46
C ARG A 57 -13.99 6.58 -34.02
N THR A 58 -14.22 5.60 -34.90
CA THR A 58 -13.60 4.27 -34.88
C THR A 58 -12.26 4.32 -34.16
N ARG A 59 -12.22 3.85 -32.90
CA ARG A 59 -10.96 3.73 -32.15
C ARG A 59 -10.07 2.85 -33.01
N ARG A 60 -9.04 3.43 -33.64
CA ARG A 60 -7.96 2.66 -34.27
C ARG A 60 -7.45 1.72 -33.18
N ARG A 61 -7.77 0.42 -33.27
CA ARG A 61 -7.34 -0.62 -32.33
C ARG A 61 -5.83 -0.92 -32.41
N GLY A 62 -5.05 -0.08 -33.09
CA GLY A 62 -3.59 -0.10 -33.12
C GLY A 62 -2.96 0.97 -32.21
N ALA A 63 -3.64 1.40 -31.14
CA ALA A 63 -3.06 2.34 -30.19
C ALA A 63 -1.87 1.69 -29.48
N ALA A 64 -0.78 2.43 -29.37
CA ALA A 64 0.43 2.00 -28.68
C ALA A 64 0.07 1.64 -27.22
N MET A 65 0.27 0.39 -26.84
CA MET A 65 -0.07 -0.12 -25.50
C MET A 65 1.14 0.00 -24.60
N LYS A 66 0.93 0.32 -23.31
CA LYS A 66 2.01 0.27 -22.33
C LYS A 66 2.58 -1.16 -22.29
N GLY A 67 3.90 -1.27 -22.23
CA GLY A 67 4.57 -2.55 -22.07
C GLY A 67 4.38 -3.15 -20.68
N GLU A 68 4.85 -4.38 -20.52
CA GLU A 68 4.66 -5.15 -19.30
C GLU A 68 5.57 -4.66 -18.19
N ASP A 69 5.03 -4.55 -16.98
CA ASP A 69 5.81 -4.24 -15.80
C ASP A 69 6.65 -5.47 -15.39
N LEU A 70 7.88 -5.24 -14.95
CA LEU A 70 8.81 -6.30 -14.53
C LEU A 70 8.91 -6.36 -13.02
N ARG A 71 9.14 -7.56 -12.47
CA ARG A 71 9.40 -7.77 -11.05
C ARG A 71 10.79 -8.35 -10.87
N TYR A 72 11.56 -7.78 -9.95
CA TYR A 72 12.87 -8.28 -9.57
C TYR A 72 12.96 -8.36 -8.04
N ASP A 73 13.26 -9.54 -7.51
CA ASP A 73 13.39 -9.74 -6.07
C ASP A 73 14.88 -9.63 -5.68
N ILE A 74 15.19 -8.79 -4.68
CA ILE A 74 16.55 -8.63 -4.13
C ILE A 74 16.53 -9.01 -2.65
N ILE A 75 17.49 -9.82 -2.25
CA ILE A 75 17.76 -10.09 -0.84
C ILE A 75 18.82 -9.10 -0.36
N LEU A 76 18.50 -8.36 0.70
CA LEU A 76 19.39 -7.40 1.35
C LEU A 76 19.86 -7.93 2.69
N GLU A 77 21.09 -7.59 3.04
CA GLU A 77 21.56 -7.75 4.40
C GLU A 77 20.77 -6.83 5.35
N PHE A 78 20.63 -7.24 6.61
CA PHE A 78 19.92 -6.46 7.62
C PHE A 78 20.53 -5.04 7.81
N SER A 79 21.85 -4.94 7.73
CA SER A 79 22.59 -3.68 7.79
C SER A 79 22.24 -2.76 6.61
N GLU A 80 22.27 -3.29 5.39
CA GLU A 80 21.93 -2.57 4.15
C GLU A 80 20.49 -2.04 4.17
N ALA A 81 19.54 -2.80 4.72
CA ALA A 81 18.16 -2.36 4.86
C ALA A 81 18.01 -1.16 5.82
N ILE A 82 18.89 -1.03 6.82
CA ILE A 82 18.85 0.04 7.83
C ILE A 82 19.54 1.29 7.33
N PHE A 83 20.76 1.16 6.79
CA PHE A 83 21.55 2.31 6.32
C PHE A 83 21.21 2.76 4.90
N GLY A 84 20.54 1.91 4.13
CA GLY A 84 20.39 2.08 2.70
C GLY A 84 21.63 1.57 1.96
N ALA A 85 21.43 1.22 0.69
CA ALA A 85 22.48 0.72 -0.17
C ALA A 85 22.22 1.14 -1.61
N GLU A 86 23.27 1.16 -2.42
CA GLU A 86 23.17 1.28 -3.87
C GLU A 86 23.55 -0.07 -4.46
N LYS A 87 22.62 -0.71 -5.18
CA LYS A 87 22.81 -2.02 -5.81
C LYS A 87 22.69 -1.87 -7.33
N GLU A 88 23.52 -2.59 -8.05
CA GLU A 88 23.45 -2.69 -9.51
C GLU A 88 22.78 -4.02 -9.88
N ILE A 89 21.71 -3.93 -10.68
CA ILE A 89 20.91 -5.07 -11.09
C ILE A 89 21.09 -5.29 -12.58
N VAL A 90 21.44 -6.50 -12.96
CA VAL A 90 21.51 -6.90 -14.37
C VAL A 90 20.17 -7.50 -14.78
N LEU A 91 19.41 -6.76 -15.60
CA LEU A 91 18.09 -7.17 -16.09
C LEU A 91 18.16 -7.44 -17.60
N SER A 92 17.54 -8.53 -18.05
CA SER A 92 17.23 -8.71 -19.46
C SER A 92 15.77 -8.37 -19.70
N HIS A 93 15.50 -7.38 -20.56
CA HIS A 93 14.15 -6.92 -20.89
C HIS A 93 14.03 -6.49 -22.35
N LEU A 94 12.81 -6.24 -22.80
CA LEU A 94 12.51 -5.74 -24.15
C LEU A 94 12.64 -4.22 -24.15
N GLU A 95 13.50 -3.68 -25.01
CA GLU A 95 13.60 -2.24 -25.27
C GLU A 95 13.03 -1.91 -26.64
N THR A 96 12.58 -0.66 -26.82
CA THR A 96 12.17 -0.16 -28.12
C THR A 96 13.35 -0.23 -29.09
N CYS A 97 13.13 -0.74 -30.29
CA CYS A 97 14.22 -0.88 -31.26
C CYS A 97 14.69 0.50 -31.74
N ASP A 98 15.93 0.88 -31.40
CA ASP A 98 16.53 2.18 -31.75
C ASP A 98 16.49 2.51 -33.25
N ILE A 99 16.59 1.49 -34.11
CA ILE A 99 16.69 1.67 -35.56
C ILE A 99 15.35 2.06 -36.19
N CYS A 100 14.24 1.53 -35.68
CA CYS A 100 12.91 1.79 -36.22
C CYS A 100 12.01 2.58 -35.27
N ALA A 101 12.53 2.98 -34.10
CA ALA A 101 11.81 3.69 -33.05
C ALA A 101 10.44 3.05 -32.72
N GLY A 102 10.36 1.72 -32.69
CA GLY A 102 9.12 1.00 -32.39
C GLY A 102 8.18 0.75 -33.56
N MET A 103 8.44 1.30 -34.75
CA MET A 103 7.57 1.14 -35.93
C MET A 103 7.62 -0.26 -36.55
N GLY A 104 8.69 -1.03 -36.30
CA GLY A 104 8.88 -2.36 -36.89
C GLY A 104 9.24 -2.34 -38.39
N SER A 105 9.16 -1.19 -39.05
CA SER A 105 9.50 -1.00 -40.46
C SER A 105 10.95 -0.55 -40.65
N LYS A 106 11.51 -0.79 -41.83
CA LYS A 106 12.81 -0.22 -42.21
C LYS A 106 12.71 1.30 -42.26
N ILE A 107 13.75 2.00 -41.82
CA ILE A 107 13.78 3.46 -41.80
C ILE A 107 13.53 4.02 -43.22
N GLY A 108 12.61 4.96 -43.36
CA GLY A 108 12.22 5.55 -44.66
C GLY A 108 11.31 4.68 -45.54
N SER A 109 10.96 3.45 -45.13
CA SER A 109 9.95 2.66 -45.83
C SER A 109 8.55 3.23 -45.61
N LYS A 110 7.71 3.16 -46.65
CA LYS A 110 6.31 3.61 -46.57
C LYS A 110 5.42 2.43 -46.20
N MET A 111 4.45 2.69 -45.33
CA MET A 111 3.37 1.74 -45.08
C MET A 111 2.51 1.59 -46.35
N ARG A 112 2.13 0.36 -46.71
CA ARG A 112 1.25 0.10 -47.86
C ARG A 112 -0.15 -0.21 -47.38
N ILE A 113 -1.17 0.30 -48.07
CA ILE A 113 -2.57 -0.04 -47.76
C ILE A 113 -2.76 -1.56 -47.94
N CYS A 114 -3.40 -2.20 -46.97
CA CYS A 114 -3.68 -3.63 -47.01
C CYS A 114 -4.61 -3.94 -48.19
N SER A 115 -4.15 -4.74 -49.15
CA SER A 115 -4.94 -5.14 -50.32
C SER A 115 -6.18 -5.96 -49.97
N THR A 116 -6.13 -6.75 -48.89
CA THR A 116 -7.22 -7.63 -48.46
C THR A 116 -8.42 -6.88 -47.88
N CYS A 117 -8.20 -5.79 -47.15
CA CYS A 117 -9.28 -5.00 -46.53
C CYS A 117 -9.43 -3.58 -47.10
N GLY A 118 -8.56 -3.18 -48.02
CA GLY A 118 -8.57 -1.84 -48.64
C GLY A 118 -8.41 -0.71 -47.62
N GLY A 119 -7.61 -0.88 -46.57
CA GLY A 119 -7.45 0.13 -45.52
C GLY A 119 -8.44 0.04 -44.35
N ARG A 120 -9.45 -0.83 -44.43
CA ARG A 120 -10.53 -0.88 -43.44
C ARG A 120 -10.18 -1.64 -42.15
N GLY A 121 -9.12 -2.45 -42.15
CA GLY A 121 -8.71 -3.28 -41.01
C GLY A 121 -9.63 -4.47 -40.70
N GLN A 122 -10.80 -4.57 -41.35
CA GLN A 122 -11.78 -5.62 -41.11
C GLN A 122 -12.25 -6.21 -42.45
N VAL A 123 -12.61 -7.50 -42.43
CA VAL A 123 -13.13 -8.24 -43.58
C VAL A 123 -14.42 -8.96 -43.20
N MET A 124 -15.42 -8.89 -44.08
CA MET A 124 -16.69 -9.59 -43.92
C MET A 124 -16.52 -11.03 -44.39
N ARG A 125 -16.61 -11.99 -43.48
CA ARG A 125 -16.62 -13.42 -43.80
C ARG A 125 -18.06 -13.87 -43.87
N THR A 126 -18.46 -14.38 -45.03
CA THR A 126 -19.78 -14.98 -45.23
C THR A 126 -19.60 -16.48 -45.31
N GLU A 127 -20.19 -17.19 -44.37
CA GLU A 127 -20.14 -18.64 -44.27
C GLU A 127 -21.54 -19.22 -44.50
N GLN A 128 -21.62 -20.29 -45.28
CA GLN A 128 -22.88 -20.98 -45.53
C GLN A 128 -23.14 -21.97 -44.40
N THR A 129 -24.22 -21.74 -43.66
CA THR A 129 -24.69 -22.64 -42.59
C THR A 129 -25.95 -23.38 -43.06
N PRO A 130 -26.34 -24.51 -42.43
CA PRO A 130 -27.59 -25.20 -42.75
C PRO A 130 -28.84 -24.32 -42.60
N PHE A 131 -28.74 -23.20 -41.86
CA PHE A 131 -29.82 -22.24 -41.64
C PHE A 131 -29.76 -21.01 -42.55
N GLY A 132 -28.83 -20.96 -43.52
CA GLY A 132 -28.67 -19.87 -44.48
C GLY A 132 -27.26 -19.26 -44.47
N MET A 133 -27.13 -18.10 -45.12
CA MET A 133 -25.87 -17.35 -45.21
C MET A 133 -25.69 -16.50 -43.95
N PHE A 134 -24.63 -16.74 -43.20
CA PHE A 134 -24.28 -15.94 -42.02
C PHE A 134 -23.04 -15.11 -42.33
N SER A 135 -23.14 -13.78 -42.23
CA SER A 135 -22.02 -12.88 -42.45
C SER A 135 -21.55 -12.29 -41.13
N GLN A 136 -20.28 -12.50 -40.79
CA GLN A 136 -19.62 -11.94 -39.62
C GLN A 136 -18.48 -11.01 -40.04
N VAL A 137 -18.36 -9.87 -39.34
CA VAL A 137 -17.22 -8.97 -39.51
C VAL A 137 -16.09 -9.48 -38.64
N SER A 138 -14.97 -9.83 -39.28
CA SER A 138 -13.76 -10.32 -38.62
C SER A 138 -12.59 -9.36 -38.84
N ILE A 139 -11.59 -9.41 -37.96
CA ILE A 139 -10.36 -8.65 -38.15
C ILE A 139 -9.66 -9.16 -39.41
N CYS A 140 -9.14 -8.26 -40.25
CA CYS A 140 -8.41 -8.63 -41.45
C CYS A 140 -7.17 -9.48 -41.06
N PRO A 141 -7.03 -10.73 -41.54
CA PRO A 141 -5.91 -11.58 -41.15
C PRO A 141 -4.56 -11.10 -41.71
N ALA A 142 -4.57 -10.33 -42.80
CA ALA A 142 -3.35 -9.85 -43.45
C ALA A 142 -2.71 -8.64 -42.75
N CYS A 143 -3.50 -7.77 -42.13
CA CYS A 143 -3.00 -6.57 -41.42
C CYS A 143 -3.33 -6.55 -39.92
N GLY A 144 -3.94 -7.61 -39.39
CA GLY A 144 -4.27 -7.73 -37.97
C GLY A 144 -5.17 -6.61 -37.43
N GLY A 145 -5.90 -5.89 -38.30
CA GLY A 145 -6.75 -4.77 -37.88
C GLY A 145 -6.24 -3.38 -38.22
N GLU A 146 -4.99 -3.24 -38.70
CA GLU A 146 -4.37 -1.92 -38.89
C GLU A 146 -4.82 -1.21 -40.17
N GLY A 147 -5.25 -1.96 -41.18
CA GLY A 147 -5.61 -1.42 -42.49
C GLY A 147 -4.41 -1.16 -43.41
N GLU A 148 -3.20 -1.13 -42.86
CA GLU A 148 -1.96 -0.99 -43.62
C GLU A 148 -1.01 -2.15 -43.29
N ILE A 149 -0.01 -2.41 -44.13
CA ILE A 149 1.01 -3.45 -43.98
C ILE A 149 2.40 -2.86 -44.18
N ILE A 150 3.36 -3.31 -43.37
CA ILE A 150 4.78 -2.94 -43.48
C ILE A 150 5.31 -3.49 -44.82
N SER A 151 5.86 -2.61 -45.65
CA SER A 151 6.44 -3.00 -46.95
C SER A 151 7.79 -3.70 -46.78
N GLU A 152 8.64 -3.17 -45.91
CA GLU A 152 9.95 -3.74 -45.57
C GLU A 152 10.12 -3.73 -44.06
N TYR A 153 10.33 -4.91 -43.48
CA TYR A 153 10.55 -5.05 -42.04
C TYR A 153 11.92 -4.51 -41.62
N CYS A 154 12.01 -4.03 -40.39
CA CYS A 154 13.28 -3.66 -39.78
C CYS A 154 14.17 -4.89 -39.61
N TRP A 155 15.42 -4.81 -40.07
CA TRP A 155 16.38 -5.92 -40.02
C TRP A 155 16.79 -6.32 -38.59
N LYS A 156 16.70 -5.41 -37.61
CA LYS A 156 17.16 -5.65 -36.23
C LYS A 156 16.08 -6.25 -35.31
N CYS A 157 14.81 -5.88 -35.50
CA CYS A 157 13.68 -6.40 -34.72
C CYS A 157 12.74 -7.31 -35.52
N ALA A 158 13.05 -7.58 -36.80
CA ALA A 158 12.26 -8.43 -37.69
C ALA A 158 10.76 -8.08 -37.76
N GLY A 159 10.39 -6.81 -37.54
CA GLY A 159 9.00 -6.35 -37.55
C GLY A 159 8.35 -6.18 -36.18
N GLU A 160 8.97 -6.63 -35.09
CA GLU A 160 8.37 -6.55 -33.75
C GLU A 160 8.40 -5.15 -33.13
N GLY A 161 9.31 -4.29 -33.58
CA GLY A 161 9.51 -2.93 -33.04
C GLY A 161 10.24 -2.88 -31.69
N ARG A 162 10.58 -4.04 -31.10
CA ARG A 162 11.29 -4.17 -29.83
C ARG A 162 12.40 -5.22 -29.94
N ILE A 163 13.41 -5.11 -29.07
CA ILE A 163 14.57 -6.00 -29.05
C ILE A 163 14.90 -6.39 -27.61
N ARG A 164 15.42 -7.60 -27.40
CA ARG A 164 15.86 -8.02 -26.07
C ARG A 164 17.26 -7.50 -25.78
N VAL A 165 17.41 -6.75 -24.71
CA VAL A 165 18.67 -6.14 -24.27
C VAL A 165 18.98 -6.59 -22.84
N ARG A 166 20.26 -6.66 -22.50
CA ARG A 166 20.73 -6.79 -21.11
C ARG A 166 21.22 -5.42 -20.67
N LYS A 167 20.68 -4.91 -19.56
CA LYS A 167 20.97 -3.58 -19.04
C LYS A 167 21.26 -3.64 -17.55
N ASP A 168 22.23 -2.84 -17.15
CA ASP A 168 22.62 -2.67 -15.76
C ASP A 168 21.89 -1.45 -15.20
N ILE A 169 21.02 -1.68 -14.21
CA ILE A 169 20.18 -0.65 -13.59
C ILE A 169 20.68 -0.42 -12.17
N LYS A 170 21.08 0.81 -11.88
CA LYS A 170 21.49 1.22 -10.53
C LYS A 170 20.27 1.62 -9.72
N VAL A 171 20.02 0.88 -8.65
CA VAL A 171 18.87 1.06 -7.78
C VAL A 171 19.34 1.54 -6.42
N LYS A 172 18.84 2.70 -6.02
CA LYS A 172 19.12 3.30 -4.71
C LYS A 172 18.04 2.90 -3.71
N ILE A 173 18.44 2.11 -2.73
CA ILE A 173 17.57 1.63 -1.66
C ILE A 173 17.62 2.65 -0.52
N PRO A 174 16.48 3.26 -0.14
CA PRO A 174 16.46 4.21 0.95
C PRO A 174 16.70 3.53 2.31
N PRO A 175 17.24 4.25 3.29
CA PRO A 175 17.40 3.72 4.65
C PRO A 175 16.04 3.42 5.30
N GLY A 176 15.98 2.35 6.08
CA GLY A 176 14.82 1.99 6.89
C GLY A 176 13.73 1.22 6.14
N VAL A 177 14.04 0.63 4.98
CA VAL A 177 13.12 -0.22 4.24
C VAL A 177 12.73 -1.46 5.04
N SER A 178 11.48 -1.89 4.95
CA SER A 178 10.96 -3.08 5.63
C SER A 178 10.92 -4.27 4.68
N LYS A 179 10.85 -5.48 5.23
CA LYS A 179 10.66 -6.71 4.46
C LYS A 179 9.38 -6.63 3.61
N GLY A 180 9.47 -7.01 2.34
CA GLY A 180 8.36 -6.95 1.39
C GLY A 180 8.07 -5.55 0.84
N SER A 181 8.94 -4.56 1.11
CA SER A 181 8.81 -3.24 0.48
C SER A 181 9.10 -3.35 -1.02
N THR A 182 8.35 -2.61 -1.84
CA THR A 182 8.57 -2.57 -3.28
C THR A 182 9.02 -1.18 -3.71
N LEU A 183 10.15 -1.12 -4.40
CA LEU A 183 10.66 0.10 -5.03
C LEU A 183 10.32 0.08 -6.51
N ARG A 184 9.68 1.17 -6.98
CA ARG A 184 9.34 1.33 -8.40
C ARG A 184 10.41 2.16 -9.11
N VAL A 185 11.05 1.57 -10.10
CA VAL A 185 11.89 2.26 -11.08
C VAL A 185 11.06 2.47 -12.33
N ARG A 186 10.82 3.73 -12.68
CA ARG A 186 9.92 4.08 -13.78
C ARG A 186 10.57 3.80 -15.13
N ASP A 187 9.76 3.40 -16.10
CA ASP A 187 10.15 3.23 -17.51
C ASP A 187 11.28 2.20 -17.75
N GLU A 188 11.57 1.34 -16.77
CA GLU A 188 12.57 0.27 -16.83
C GLU A 188 11.93 -1.13 -16.93
N GLY A 189 10.64 -1.20 -17.25
CA GLY A 189 9.93 -2.43 -17.62
C GLY A 189 10.06 -2.75 -19.11
N ASP A 190 9.32 -3.74 -19.60
CA ASP A 190 9.36 -4.09 -21.03
C ASP A 190 8.74 -2.98 -21.90
N ALA A 191 9.31 -2.78 -23.09
CA ALA A 191 8.80 -1.83 -24.07
C ALA A 191 7.44 -2.26 -24.64
N GLY A 192 6.54 -1.29 -24.75
CA GLY A 192 5.21 -1.48 -25.30
C GLY A 192 5.25 -1.85 -26.79
N PRO A 193 4.34 -2.72 -27.25
CA PRO A 193 4.26 -3.05 -28.68
C PRO A 193 3.94 -1.79 -29.50
N LYS A 194 4.47 -1.73 -30.73
CA LYS A 194 4.23 -0.65 -31.71
C LYS A 194 4.64 0.74 -31.23
N GLY A 195 5.77 0.82 -30.52
CA GLY A 195 6.28 2.09 -29.95
C GLY A 195 5.47 2.59 -28.76
N GLY A 196 4.80 1.68 -28.04
CA GLY A 196 4.14 2.01 -26.78
C GLY A 196 5.14 2.33 -25.67
N PRO A 197 4.73 3.12 -24.66
CA PRO A 197 5.59 3.45 -23.55
C PRO A 197 6.01 2.17 -22.78
N PRO A 198 7.22 2.14 -22.20
CA PRO A 198 7.67 1.00 -21.43
C PRO A 198 6.85 0.79 -20.15
N GLY A 199 6.97 -0.44 -19.63
CA GLY A 199 6.55 -0.81 -18.28
C GLY A 199 7.37 -0.13 -17.19
N ASP A 200 7.01 -0.37 -15.94
CA ASP A 200 7.82 -0.05 -14.76
C ASP A 200 8.53 -1.31 -14.25
N LEU A 201 9.68 -1.14 -13.60
CA LEU A 201 10.35 -2.19 -12.85
C LEU A 201 10.01 -2.07 -11.36
N TYR A 202 9.44 -3.13 -10.80
CA TYR A 202 9.14 -3.29 -9.38
C TYR A 202 10.22 -4.16 -8.73
N VAL A 203 11.09 -3.52 -7.96
CA VAL A 203 12.11 -4.18 -7.16
C VAL A 203 11.53 -4.51 -5.80
N CYS A 204 11.23 -5.77 -5.56
CA CYS A 204 10.75 -6.26 -4.26
C CYS A 204 11.95 -6.57 -3.38
N LEU A 205 11.96 -5.98 -2.18
CA LEU A 205 13.05 -6.10 -1.23
C LEU A 205 12.70 -7.15 -0.19
N ASP A 206 13.52 -8.18 -0.11
CA ASP A 206 13.55 -9.11 1.00
C ASP A 206 14.76 -8.80 1.90
N ILE A 207 14.66 -9.11 3.19
CA ILE A 207 15.69 -8.79 4.18
C ILE A 207 16.10 -10.07 4.89
N GLU A 208 17.41 -10.32 4.94
CA GLU A 208 17.97 -11.41 5.74
C GLU A 208 17.75 -11.16 7.24
N GLU A 209 17.20 -12.17 7.91
CA GLU A 209 16.92 -12.10 9.34
C GLU A 209 18.17 -12.55 10.14
N ILE A 210 18.54 -11.78 11.16
CA ILE A 210 19.64 -12.12 12.07
C ILE A 210 19.05 -12.61 13.39
N SER A 211 19.50 -13.77 13.87
CA SER A 211 18.97 -14.38 15.10
C SER A 211 19.17 -13.53 16.37
N GLU A 212 20.20 -12.68 16.39
CA GLU A 212 20.56 -11.84 17.55
C GLU A 212 19.73 -10.55 17.66
N ILE A 213 19.20 -10.04 16.53
CA ILE A 213 18.50 -8.75 16.46
C ILE A 213 17.18 -8.92 15.73
N GLN A 214 16.09 -8.78 16.45
CA GLN A 214 14.74 -8.79 15.91
C GLN A 214 14.26 -7.36 15.66
N ARG A 215 13.65 -7.12 14.50
CA ARG A 215 13.08 -5.82 14.16
C ARG A 215 11.58 -5.82 14.40
N ASP A 216 11.10 -4.81 15.12
CA ASP A 216 9.68 -4.48 15.21
C ASP A 216 9.47 -2.98 14.93
N GLY A 217 8.91 -2.70 13.76
CA GLY A 217 8.75 -1.35 13.24
C GLY A 217 10.09 -0.61 13.08
N ILE A 218 10.25 0.44 13.87
CA ILE A 218 11.47 1.27 13.94
C ILE A 218 12.41 0.86 15.07
N ASN A 219 11.95 0.00 15.97
CA ASN A 219 12.70 -0.44 17.13
C ASN A 219 13.35 -1.80 16.87
N LEU A 220 14.44 -2.04 17.59
CA LEU A 220 15.18 -3.30 17.55
C LEU A 220 15.14 -3.97 18.91
N PHE A 221 15.09 -5.29 18.91
CA PHE A 221 15.02 -6.12 20.10
C PHE A 221 16.16 -7.12 20.10
N SER A 222 16.90 -7.16 21.19
CA SER A 222 17.96 -8.14 21.42
C SER A 222 17.90 -8.65 22.85
N THR A 223 18.48 -9.82 23.07
CA THR A 223 18.60 -10.40 24.42
C THR A 223 20.05 -10.38 24.85
N VAL A 224 20.32 -9.89 26.05
CA VAL A 224 21.66 -9.89 26.65
C VAL A 224 21.61 -10.70 27.93
N THR A 225 22.55 -11.62 28.06
CA THR A 225 22.73 -12.42 29.27
C THR A 225 23.80 -11.78 30.15
N ILE A 226 23.44 -11.49 31.40
CA ILE A 226 24.37 -10.97 32.43
C ILE A 226 24.40 -11.90 33.64
N ASP A 227 25.47 -11.82 34.43
CA ASP A 227 25.56 -12.58 35.67
C ASP A 227 24.71 -11.95 36.79
N PHE A 228 24.32 -12.74 37.80
CA PHE A 228 23.52 -12.24 38.91
C PHE A 228 24.24 -11.17 39.73
N ILE A 229 25.56 -11.27 39.86
CA ILE A 229 26.37 -10.25 40.56
C ILE A 229 26.34 -8.93 39.78
N GLU A 230 26.52 -9.00 38.47
CA GLU A 230 26.46 -7.85 37.56
C GLU A 230 25.09 -7.17 37.57
N ALA A 231 24.01 -7.96 37.63
CA ALA A 231 22.65 -7.42 37.76
C ALA A 231 22.44 -6.65 39.08
N ILE A 232 23.02 -7.13 40.18
CA ILE A 232 22.92 -6.50 41.51
C ILE A 232 23.77 -5.22 41.58
N LEU A 233 25.02 -5.27 41.13
CA LEU A 233 25.99 -4.18 41.25
C LEU A 233 25.90 -3.14 40.11
N GLY A 234 25.27 -3.51 38.99
CA GLY A 234 25.35 -2.76 37.75
C GLY A 234 26.63 -3.08 37.00
N THR A 235 26.60 -2.95 35.68
CA THR A 235 27.75 -3.25 34.81
C THR A 235 27.64 -2.50 33.48
N THR A 236 28.75 -2.43 32.76
CA THR A 236 28.77 -1.95 31.36
C THR A 236 29.11 -3.12 30.46
N VAL A 237 28.14 -3.55 29.63
CA VAL A 237 28.31 -4.70 28.72
C VAL A 237 28.48 -4.21 27.29
N LYS A 238 29.41 -4.83 26.55
CA LYS A 238 29.54 -4.60 25.11
C LYS A 238 28.47 -5.39 24.36
N VAL A 239 27.62 -4.69 23.63
CA VAL A 239 26.50 -5.26 22.88
C VAL A 239 26.68 -5.02 21.39
N LYS A 240 26.25 -6.00 20.59
CA LYS A 240 26.20 -5.82 19.13
C LYS A 240 24.96 -5.00 18.78
N THR A 241 25.17 -3.93 18.03
CA THR A 241 24.13 -3.09 17.45
C THR A 241 24.28 -3.09 15.94
N VAL A 242 23.30 -2.54 15.24
CA VAL A 242 23.34 -2.40 13.79
C VAL A 242 24.45 -1.45 13.31
N ASP A 243 24.86 -0.51 14.16
CA ASP A 243 25.96 0.44 13.88
C ASP A 243 27.35 -0.13 14.27
N GLY A 244 27.42 -1.36 14.77
CA GLY A 244 28.64 -1.99 15.30
C GLY A 244 28.56 -2.29 16.81
N ILE A 245 29.71 -2.36 17.47
CA ILE A 245 29.78 -2.66 18.91
C ILE A 245 29.45 -1.39 19.70
N GLY A 246 28.46 -1.46 20.59
CA GLY A 246 28.07 -0.41 21.52
C GLY A 246 28.27 -0.82 22.96
N GLU A 247 28.24 0.16 23.87
CA GLU A 247 28.29 -0.07 25.32
C GLU A 247 26.88 0.15 25.91
N LEU A 248 26.36 -0.88 26.59
CA LEU A 248 25.09 -0.86 27.30
C LEU A 248 25.36 -0.70 28.79
N GLN A 249 24.88 0.40 29.36
CA GLN A 249 24.94 0.64 30.80
C GLN A 249 23.75 -0.05 31.48
N VAL A 250 24.02 -1.08 32.27
CA VAL A 250 23.01 -1.80 33.04
C VAL A 250 23.00 -1.23 34.47
N PRO A 251 21.89 -0.64 34.93
CA PRO A 251 21.82 -0.05 36.25
C PRO A 251 21.88 -1.12 37.36
N PRO A 252 22.38 -0.78 38.55
CA PRO A 252 22.33 -1.69 39.70
C PRO A 252 20.89 -2.04 40.08
N GLY A 253 20.67 -3.29 40.50
CA GLY A 253 19.36 -3.79 40.92
C GLY A 253 18.45 -4.20 39.76
N THR A 254 19.00 -4.35 38.55
CA THR A 254 18.26 -4.82 37.37
C THR A 254 17.66 -6.21 37.62
N GLN A 255 16.38 -6.39 37.29
CA GLN A 255 15.66 -7.65 37.43
C GLN A 255 15.71 -8.48 36.14
N PRO A 256 15.57 -9.81 36.23
CA PRO A 256 15.41 -10.66 35.05
C PRO A 256 14.14 -10.27 34.27
N GLY A 257 14.28 -10.03 32.97
CA GLY A 257 13.19 -9.58 32.09
C GLY A 257 13.08 -8.06 31.96
N ASP A 258 13.88 -7.29 32.72
CA ASP A 258 13.93 -5.84 32.55
C ASP A 258 14.45 -5.48 31.15
N VAL A 259 13.93 -4.38 30.62
CA VAL A 259 14.32 -3.86 29.31
C VAL A 259 15.14 -2.60 29.47
N VAL A 260 16.40 -2.65 29.05
CA VAL A 260 17.28 -1.48 28.99
C VAL A 260 17.31 -0.94 27.58
N VAL A 261 17.13 0.38 27.45
CA VAL A 261 16.97 1.05 26.16
C VAL A 261 18.25 1.76 25.78
N LEU A 262 18.78 1.44 24.60
CA LEU A 262 19.84 2.19 23.95
C LEU A 262 19.21 3.14 22.92
N ALA A 263 19.06 4.41 23.34
CA ALA A 263 18.34 5.41 22.57
C ALA A 263 18.99 5.71 21.20
N LYS A 264 18.15 5.94 20.18
CA LYS A 264 18.55 6.32 18.81
C LYS A 264 19.42 5.31 18.06
N ARG A 265 19.47 4.06 18.52
CA ARG A 265 20.22 2.96 17.90
C ARG A 265 19.34 1.96 17.13
N GLY A 266 18.07 2.30 16.91
CA GLY A 266 17.15 1.51 16.09
C GLY A 266 17.20 1.85 14.60
N VAL A 267 16.11 1.55 13.90
CA VAL A 267 15.98 1.74 12.46
C VAL A 267 15.53 3.17 12.16
N PRO A 268 16.10 3.84 11.12
CA PRO A 268 15.61 5.14 10.68
C PRO A 268 14.20 5.03 10.07
N LYS A 269 13.39 6.06 10.28
CA LYS A 269 12.07 6.14 9.64
C LYS A 269 12.21 6.43 8.15
N LEU A 270 11.44 5.72 7.33
CA LEU A 270 11.38 5.97 5.89
C LEU A 270 11.10 7.44 5.60
N ASN A 271 11.85 8.05 4.67
CA ASN A 271 11.81 9.47 4.30
C ASN A 271 12.25 10.47 5.39
N LYS A 272 12.57 10.03 6.61
CA LYS A 272 13.05 10.89 7.72
C LYS A 272 14.25 10.24 8.40
N PRO A 273 15.43 10.24 7.77
CA PRO A 273 16.61 9.54 8.27
C PRO A 273 17.13 10.10 9.62
N SER A 274 16.80 11.36 9.95
CA SER A 274 17.14 11.97 11.24
C SER A 274 16.38 11.37 12.43
N MET A 275 15.23 10.73 12.19
CA MET A 275 14.43 10.10 13.22
C MET A 275 14.71 8.60 13.22
N ARG A 276 15.44 8.12 14.23
CA ARG A 276 15.69 6.70 14.48
C ARG A 276 14.88 6.22 15.67
N GLY A 277 14.45 4.96 15.62
CA GLY A 277 13.93 4.28 16.81
C GLY A 277 15.05 3.89 17.77
N ASP A 278 14.71 3.06 18.74
CA ASP A 278 15.61 2.64 19.82
C ASP A 278 15.96 1.15 19.70
N HIS A 279 17.06 0.76 20.34
CA HIS A 279 17.43 -0.66 20.50
C HIS A 279 17.15 -1.07 21.94
N LEU A 280 16.16 -1.95 22.12
CA LEU A 280 15.72 -2.48 23.39
C LEU A 280 16.42 -3.80 23.67
N PHE A 281 17.07 -3.88 24.82
CA PHE A 281 17.75 -5.08 25.29
C PHE A 281 16.97 -5.70 26.43
N ASN A 282 16.45 -6.91 26.21
CA ASN A 282 15.87 -7.73 27.25
C ASN A 282 16.98 -8.41 28.05
N ILE A 283 16.99 -8.21 29.35
CA ILE A 283 18.04 -8.69 30.24
C ILE A 283 17.67 -10.06 30.80
N LYS A 284 18.47 -11.05 30.45
CA LYS A 284 18.38 -12.39 31.03
C LYS A 284 19.49 -12.55 32.07
N VAL A 285 19.11 -12.60 33.34
CA VAL A 285 20.06 -12.85 34.42
C VAL A 285 20.31 -14.35 34.52
N THR A 286 21.58 -14.74 34.47
CA THR A 286 21.99 -16.13 34.67
C THR A 286 22.33 -16.34 36.14
N ILE A 287 21.65 -17.29 36.79
CA ILE A 287 21.94 -17.69 38.16
C ILE A 287 22.63 -19.05 38.09
N PRO A 288 23.86 -19.21 38.62
CA PRO A 288 24.58 -20.47 38.56
C PRO A 288 23.85 -21.55 39.35
N SER A 289 23.78 -22.77 38.78
CA SER A 289 23.17 -23.92 39.45
C SER A 289 24.10 -24.62 40.45
N ARG A 290 25.40 -24.32 40.38
CA ARG A 290 26.45 -24.84 41.26
C ARG A 290 27.37 -23.68 41.62
N ILE A 291 27.70 -23.59 42.89
CA ILE A 291 28.62 -22.60 43.45
C ILE A 291 29.69 -23.32 44.26
N SER A 292 30.88 -22.74 44.35
CA SER A 292 31.98 -23.24 45.17
C SER A 292 31.72 -23.02 46.67
N GLY A 293 32.44 -23.73 47.53
CA GLY A 293 32.29 -23.57 48.99
C GLY A 293 32.55 -22.14 49.47
N GLN A 294 33.56 -21.46 48.89
CA GLN A 294 33.86 -20.05 49.21
C GLN A 294 32.76 -19.10 48.76
N GLU A 295 32.19 -19.30 47.57
CA GLU A 295 31.06 -18.48 47.09
C GLU A 295 29.82 -18.69 47.96
N GLN A 296 29.57 -19.93 48.41
CA GLN A 296 28.47 -20.23 49.32
C GLN A 296 28.64 -19.51 50.66
N GLU A 297 29.83 -19.56 51.27
CA GLU A 297 30.13 -18.85 52.52
C GLU A 297 29.85 -17.34 52.38
N LEU A 298 30.28 -16.71 51.29
CA LEU A 298 30.04 -15.28 51.02
C LEU A 298 28.56 -14.94 50.82
N LEU A 299 27.80 -15.80 50.14
CA LEU A 299 26.36 -15.61 49.94
C LEU A 299 25.58 -15.80 51.25
N GLU A 300 26.00 -16.72 52.12
CA GLU A 300 25.43 -16.92 53.45
C GLU A 300 25.69 -15.72 54.36
N GLU A 301 26.90 -15.14 54.32
CA GLU A 301 27.22 -13.91 55.05
C GLU A 301 26.32 -12.75 54.57
N LEU A 302 26.18 -12.57 53.25
CA LEU A 302 25.28 -11.57 52.67
C LEU A 302 23.82 -11.78 53.09
N ALA A 303 23.36 -13.04 53.13
CA ALA A 303 22.02 -13.39 53.59
C ALA A 303 21.82 -13.04 55.08
N SER A 304 22.83 -13.27 55.92
CA SER A 304 22.78 -12.93 57.35
C SER A 304 22.64 -11.41 57.57
N LEU A 305 23.39 -10.59 56.82
CA LEU A 305 23.31 -9.13 56.86
C LEU A 305 21.91 -8.61 56.48
N ARG A 306 21.30 -9.20 55.45
CA ARG A 306 19.93 -8.85 55.03
C ARG A 306 18.88 -9.31 56.04
N SER A 307 19.05 -10.48 56.66
CA SER A 307 18.11 -10.98 57.68
C SER A 307 18.08 -10.10 58.93
N ASN A 308 19.20 -9.45 59.25
CA ASN A 308 19.31 -8.50 60.37
C ASN A 308 18.73 -7.12 60.05
N SER A 309 18.69 -6.70 58.77
CA SER A 309 18.13 -5.40 58.37
C SER A 309 16.59 -5.41 58.26
N VAL A 310 15.98 -6.57 57.99
CA VAL A 310 14.51 -6.72 57.89
C VAL A 310 13.80 -6.74 59.27
N ARG A 311 14.56 -6.81 60.38
CA ARG A 311 14.02 -6.81 61.76
C ARG A 311 14.10 -5.46 62.48
N ARG A 312 13.91 -4.34 61.79
CA ARG A 312 13.58 -3.07 62.47
C ARG A 312 12.12 -2.72 62.21
N PRO A 313 11.17 -3.09 63.10
CA PRO A 313 9.86 -2.48 63.04
C PRO A 313 10.02 -0.97 63.23
N SER A 314 9.55 -0.19 62.28
CA SER A 314 9.46 1.27 62.40
C SER A 314 8.49 1.60 63.54
N SER A 315 9.01 1.84 64.74
CA SER A 315 8.24 2.41 65.84
C SER A 315 8.04 3.90 65.57
N HIS A 316 7.00 4.26 64.83
CA HIS A 316 6.45 5.61 64.92
C HIS A 316 5.59 5.70 66.20
N PRO A 317 5.90 6.61 67.14
CA PRO A 317 5.01 6.88 68.25
C PRO A 317 3.75 7.56 67.71
N ASN A 318 2.62 6.91 67.98
CA ASN A 318 1.29 7.29 67.50
C ASN A 318 0.81 8.54 68.25
N THR A 319 0.95 9.72 67.64
CA THR A 319 0.34 10.95 68.15
C THR A 319 -1.15 10.92 67.83
N LYS A 320 -1.98 10.65 68.84
CA LYS A 320 -3.44 10.73 68.75
C LYS A 320 -3.86 12.19 68.48
N THR A 321 -4.33 12.48 67.28
CA THR A 321 -5.10 13.71 67.01
C THR A 321 -6.58 13.41 67.21
N GLN A 322 -7.16 14.08 68.20
CA GLN A 322 -8.59 14.08 68.48
C GLN A 322 -9.34 14.75 67.32
N ILE A 323 -10.38 14.08 66.80
CA ILE A 323 -11.33 14.70 65.88
C ILE A 323 -12.51 15.18 66.72
N ASP A 324 -12.60 16.49 66.86
CA ASP A 324 -13.75 17.20 67.43
C ASP A 324 -14.97 17.02 66.51
N THR A 325 -16.04 16.47 67.05
CA THR A 325 -17.33 16.33 66.37
C THR A 325 -18.28 17.39 66.89
N THR A 326 -18.42 18.48 66.13
CA THR A 326 -19.51 19.45 66.32
C THR A 326 -20.67 19.12 65.38
N LYS A 327 -21.79 18.73 66.00
CA LYS A 327 -23.13 18.60 65.41
C LYS A 327 -23.61 19.93 64.81
N ARG A 328 -24.28 19.92 63.64
CA ARG A 328 -25.57 20.62 63.48
C ARG A 328 -26.39 20.21 62.25
N SER A 329 -27.62 19.81 62.55
CA SER A 329 -28.89 20.05 61.85
C SER A 329 -29.15 19.44 60.47
N GLN A 330 -29.92 18.36 60.54
CA GLN A 330 -31.08 18.02 59.72
C GLN A 330 -31.78 19.21 59.03
N LYS A 331 -32.17 19.01 57.76
CA LYS A 331 -33.55 19.28 57.33
C LYS A 331 -33.95 18.35 56.20
N SER A 332 -35.06 17.66 56.43
CA SER A 332 -35.81 16.76 55.58
C SER A 332 -36.47 17.49 54.41
N MET A 333 -36.73 16.75 53.31
CA MET A 333 -38.06 16.68 52.68
C MET A 333 -38.11 15.54 51.65
N GLU A 334 -39.24 14.82 51.68
CA GLU A 334 -39.60 13.58 50.97
C GLU A 334 -40.08 13.81 49.53
N ALA A 335 -39.99 12.77 48.69
CA ALA A 335 -40.97 12.28 47.70
C ALA A 335 -40.24 11.39 46.66
N GLN A 336 -40.37 10.06 46.72
CA GLN A 336 -41.35 9.19 46.06
C GLN A 336 -41.18 8.98 44.54
N ASP A 337 -40.83 7.71 44.27
CA ASP A 337 -41.32 6.79 43.23
C ASP A 337 -40.92 6.87 41.74
N SER A 338 -40.55 5.66 41.28
CA SER A 338 -40.81 5.00 39.99
C SER A 338 -39.84 5.14 38.81
N GLU A 339 -39.38 3.94 38.40
CA GLU A 339 -39.23 3.42 37.03
C GLU A 339 -37.99 3.74 36.16
N GLN A 340 -37.26 2.66 35.87
CA GLN A 340 -36.68 2.19 34.60
C GLN A 340 -36.28 3.21 33.51
N GLU A 341 -35.00 3.21 33.12
CA GLU A 341 -34.48 2.93 31.75
C GLU A 341 -33.05 3.49 31.53
N GLN A 342 -32.39 3.01 30.46
CA GLN A 342 -30.94 2.90 30.20
C GLN A 342 -30.17 4.24 30.01
N PRO A 343 -28.83 4.29 30.23
CA PRO A 343 -28.05 5.52 30.07
C PRO A 343 -27.61 5.76 28.61
N SER A 344 -27.95 6.94 28.08
CA SER A 344 -27.53 7.43 26.76
C SER A 344 -26.33 8.39 26.83
N GLN A 345 -25.23 8.03 26.14
CA GLN A 345 -24.18 8.79 25.42
C GLN A 345 -23.84 10.29 25.65
N ASN A 346 -24.49 11.04 26.54
CA ASN A 346 -24.29 12.50 26.69
C ASN A 346 -23.37 12.93 27.85
N ASP A 347 -23.04 12.04 28.80
CA ASP A 347 -22.13 12.37 29.90
C ASP A 347 -20.64 12.36 29.51
N PHE A 348 -20.28 11.62 28.46
CA PHE A 348 -18.90 11.52 27.99
C PHE A 348 -18.40 12.82 27.33
N TRP A 349 -19.29 13.54 26.63
CA TRP A 349 -18.93 14.77 25.91
C TRP A 349 -18.88 16.02 26.80
N GLN A 350 -19.50 15.99 27.98
CA GLN A 350 -19.37 17.07 28.98
C GLN A 350 -18.07 16.92 29.78
N SER A 351 -17.68 15.70 30.15
CA SER A 351 -16.41 15.42 30.83
C SER A 351 -15.18 15.83 30.00
N LEU A 352 -15.22 15.67 28.66
CA LEU A 352 -14.14 16.10 27.77
C LEU A 352 -14.03 17.62 27.59
N LYS A 353 -15.13 18.37 27.73
CA LYS A 353 -15.09 19.85 27.64
C LYS A 353 -14.52 20.48 28.92
N ASP A 354 -14.81 19.91 30.08
CA ASP A 354 -14.26 20.39 31.35
C ASP A 354 -12.76 20.06 31.49
N PHE A 355 -12.29 18.96 30.88
CA PHE A 355 -10.87 18.62 30.84
C PHE A 355 -10.07 19.56 29.91
N ALA A 356 -10.66 20.02 28.80
CA ALA A 356 -10.02 20.97 27.89
C ALA A 356 -9.97 22.42 28.45
N GLY A 357 -10.92 22.79 29.31
CA GLY A 357 -10.95 24.11 29.97
C GLY A 357 -9.93 24.30 31.09
N SER A 358 -9.47 23.21 31.73
CA SER A 358 -8.55 23.29 32.88
C SER A 358 -7.06 23.37 32.50
N VAL A 359 -6.67 22.97 31.28
CA VAL A 359 -5.26 22.95 30.86
C VAL A 359 -4.81 24.31 30.28
N ALA A 360 -5.73 25.09 29.72
CA ALA A 360 -5.43 26.41 29.15
C ALA A 360 -5.08 27.49 30.21
N ASN A 361 -5.61 27.36 31.43
CA ASN A 361 -5.39 28.34 32.50
C ASN A 361 -4.10 28.11 33.31
N GLY A 362 -3.50 26.92 33.24
CA GLY A 362 -2.22 26.62 33.89
C GLY A 362 -1.00 27.15 33.13
N ALA A 363 -1.04 27.08 31.80
CA ALA A 363 0.06 27.54 30.94
C ALA A 363 0.19 29.07 30.89
N LEU A 364 -0.93 29.78 31.02
CA LEU A 364 -0.97 31.26 31.02
C LEU A 364 -0.48 31.88 32.34
N LYS A 365 -0.54 31.15 33.45
CA LYS A 365 -0.03 31.61 34.75
C LYS A 365 1.48 31.47 34.87
N TRP A 366 2.08 30.43 34.26
CA TRP A 366 3.53 30.24 34.26
C TRP A 366 4.28 31.22 33.34
N LEU A 367 3.69 31.60 32.20
CA LEU A 367 4.27 32.57 31.25
C LEU A 367 4.26 34.02 31.76
N LYS A 368 3.42 34.36 32.73
CA LYS A 368 3.31 35.71 33.27
C LYS A 368 4.28 35.98 34.44
N ASP A 369 4.80 34.93 35.06
CA ASP A 369 5.68 35.02 36.23
C ASP A 369 7.18 34.89 35.87
N ASN A 370 7.53 34.60 34.61
CA ASN A 370 8.91 34.34 34.16
C ASN A 370 9.34 35.11 32.89
N LEU A 371 8.72 36.26 32.59
CA LEU A 371 9.09 37.16 31.50
C LEU A 371 9.28 38.60 31.97
#